data_AF-A0A101MCD2-F1
#
_entry.id   AF-A0A101MCD2-F1
#
_cell.length_a   1.000
_cell.length_b   1.000
_cell.length_c   1.000
_cell.angle_alpha   90.00
_cell.angle_beta   90.00
_cell.angle_gamma   90.00
#
_symmetry.space_group_name_H-M   'P 1'
#
loop_
_entity.id
_entity.type
_entity.pdbx_description
1 polymer ?
#
loop_
_entity_poly.entity_id
_entity_poly.type
_entity_poly.pdbx_seq_one_letter_code
_entity_poly.pdbx_strand_id
1 'polypeptide(L)'
;MSKPFKPEEAENLEDMEKQFAVKAVEHLMTYWAILEKVKGSQLRLTKQDNEIYESFMEAFPDFDPAGTLVEDEMKSKAGKEKWRTWMMKWDKIEDFNFGTMIRTRADAEYDQDTTIFGVRMQFYAVEIARNRAGLNDWIYEKAQKASS
;
A
#
# COMPACT_ATOMS: atom_id res chain seq x y z
N MET A 1 4.27 16.61 -34.34
CA MET A 1 4.43 17.72 -33.38
C MET A 1 3.41 17.52 -32.28
N SER A 2 3.85 17.30 -31.04
CA SER A 2 2.97 17.09 -29.89
C SER A 2 2.19 18.37 -29.58
N LYS A 3 0.87 18.23 -29.43
CA LYS A 3 0.00 19.34 -29.03
C LYS A 3 0.28 19.72 -27.57
N PRO A 4 0.29 21.03 -27.23
CA PRO A 4 0.44 21.48 -25.85
C PRO A 4 -0.78 21.08 -25.03
N PHE A 5 -0.54 20.58 -23.81
CA PHE A 5 -1.55 20.17 -22.84
C PHE A 5 -2.47 21.36 -22.50
N LYS A 6 -3.79 21.18 -22.67
CA LYS A 6 -4.81 22.17 -22.33
C LYS A 6 -5.47 21.80 -21.00
N PRO A 7 -5.32 22.59 -19.93
CA PRO A 7 -5.94 22.34 -18.62
C PRO A 7 -7.48 22.32 -18.63
N GLU A 8 -8.08 22.83 -19.71
CA GLU A 8 -9.53 22.95 -19.89
C GLU A 8 -10.18 21.64 -20.40
N GLU A 9 -9.39 20.62 -20.77
CA GLU A 9 -9.86 19.25 -21.01
C GLU A 9 -9.93 18.42 -19.71
N ALA A 10 -10.06 19.08 -18.55
CA ALA A 10 -10.33 18.45 -17.25
C ALA A 10 -11.76 17.86 -17.14
N GLU A 11 -12.50 17.79 -18.26
CA GLU A 11 -13.69 16.97 -18.45
C GLU A 11 -13.30 15.49 -18.50
N ASN A 12 -12.94 14.95 -17.34
CA ASN A 12 -13.34 13.62 -16.89
C ASN A 12 -12.69 13.31 -15.54
N LEU A 13 -12.95 14.14 -14.52
CA LEU A 13 -12.61 13.78 -13.14
C LEU A 13 -13.18 12.39 -12.80
N GLU A 14 -14.40 12.07 -13.27
CA GLU A 14 -15.02 10.76 -13.07
C GLU A 14 -14.33 9.62 -13.84
N ASP A 15 -13.92 9.80 -15.11
CA ASP A 15 -13.18 8.75 -15.84
C ASP A 15 -11.78 8.55 -15.24
N MET A 16 -11.16 9.63 -14.81
CA MET A 16 -9.87 9.59 -14.13
C MET A 16 -9.99 8.85 -12.79
N GLU A 17 -11.00 9.14 -11.97
CA GLU A 17 -11.30 8.41 -10.73
C GLU A 17 -11.61 6.93 -10.99
N LYS A 18 -12.36 6.60 -12.05
CA LYS A 18 -12.59 5.21 -12.48
C LYS A 18 -11.29 4.52 -12.83
N GLN A 19 -10.41 5.15 -13.61
CA GLN A 19 -9.11 4.58 -13.97
C GLN A 19 -8.20 4.39 -12.75
N PHE A 20 -8.23 5.32 -11.79
CA PHE A 20 -7.53 5.18 -10.52
C PHE A 20 -8.06 3.97 -9.72
N ALA A 21 -9.38 3.84 -9.62
CA ALA A 21 -10.01 2.72 -8.92
C ALA A 21 -9.65 1.37 -9.56
N VAL A 22 -9.69 1.27 -10.89
CA VAL A 22 -9.29 0.06 -11.63
C VAL A 22 -7.85 -0.33 -11.29
N LYS A 23 -6.90 0.61 -11.40
CA LYS A 23 -5.48 0.33 -11.09
C LYS A 23 -5.25 -0.05 -9.62
N ALA A 24 -5.97 0.57 -8.69
CA ALA A 24 -5.88 0.23 -7.27
C ALA A 24 -6.40 -1.21 -7.00
N VAL A 25 -7.49 -1.60 -7.64
CA VAL A 25 -8.05 -2.97 -7.56
C VAL A 25 -7.12 -3.99 -8.23
N GLU A 26 -6.59 -3.69 -9.41
CA GLU A 26 -5.61 -4.56 -10.09
C GLU A 26 -4.35 -4.79 -9.23
N HIS A 27 -3.84 -3.73 -8.59
CA HIS A 27 -2.72 -3.84 -7.66
C HIS A 27 -3.06 -4.72 -6.45
N LEU A 28 -4.22 -4.51 -5.82
CA LEU A 28 -4.71 -5.33 -4.71
C LEU A 28 -4.77 -6.81 -5.12
N MET A 29 -5.45 -7.11 -6.23
CA MET A 29 -5.63 -8.49 -6.72
C MET A 29 -4.28 -9.15 -7.04
N THR A 30 -3.37 -8.39 -7.66
CA THR A 30 -2.02 -8.88 -7.99
C THR A 30 -1.24 -9.22 -6.72
N TYR A 31 -1.25 -8.32 -5.74
CA TYR A 31 -0.56 -8.54 -4.47
C TYR A 31 -1.12 -9.75 -3.71
N TRP A 32 -2.44 -9.86 -3.63
CA TRP A 32 -3.11 -10.99 -2.99
C TRP A 32 -2.76 -12.32 -3.68
N ALA A 33 -2.84 -12.38 -5.00
CA ALA A 33 -2.50 -13.57 -5.78
C ALA A 33 -1.03 -14.00 -5.62
N ILE A 34 -0.12 -13.06 -5.35
CA ILE A 34 1.27 -13.38 -5.01
C ILE A 34 1.35 -14.02 -3.62
N LEU A 35 0.67 -13.44 -2.63
CA LEU A 35 0.64 -13.96 -1.25
C LEU A 35 -0.01 -15.35 -1.14
N GLU A 36 -0.98 -15.67 -1.99
CA GLU A 36 -1.56 -17.03 -2.06
C GLU A 36 -0.55 -18.08 -2.55
N LYS A 37 0.46 -17.66 -3.33
CA LYS A 37 1.46 -18.55 -3.96
C LYS A 37 2.79 -18.61 -3.22
N VAL A 38 3.16 -17.54 -2.52
CA VAL A 38 4.44 -17.41 -1.81
C VAL A 38 4.22 -16.74 -0.47
N LYS A 39 4.91 -17.21 0.57
CA LYS A 39 4.88 -16.59 1.90
C LYS A 39 5.28 -15.11 1.84
N GLY A 40 4.53 -14.25 2.52
CA GLY A 40 4.81 -12.82 2.59
C GLY A 40 6.21 -12.52 3.11
N SER A 41 6.69 -13.30 4.08
CA SER A 41 8.05 -13.22 4.64
C SER A 41 9.19 -13.44 3.65
N GLN A 42 8.89 -14.00 2.46
CA GLN A 42 9.85 -14.23 1.40
C GLN A 42 9.73 -13.19 0.26
N LEU A 43 8.73 -12.31 0.32
CA LEU A 43 8.48 -11.31 -0.72
C LEU A 43 9.38 -10.09 -0.55
N ARG A 44 9.85 -9.61 -1.70
CA ARG A 44 10.48 -8.28 -1.85
C ARG A 44 9.55 -7.44 -2.70
N LEU A 45 8.98 -6.37 -2.12
CA LEU A 45 8.06 -5.48 -2.83
C LEU A 45 8.82 -4.48 -3.69
N THR A 46 10.01 -4.08 -3.24
CA THR A 46 10.91 -3.17 -3.96
C THR A 46 12.36 -3.63 -3.84
N LYS A 47 13.24 -2.97 -4.60
CA LYS A 47 14.69 -3.15 -4.45
C LYS A 47 15.24 -2.52 -3.16
N GLN A 48 14.47 -1.62 -2.53
CA GLN A 48 14.87 -0.77 -1.41
C GLN A 48 14.12 -1.14 -0.11
N ASP A 49 13.60 -2.36 0.00
CA ASP A 49 12.73 -2.74 1.14
C ASP A 49 13.41 -2.56 2.49
N ASN A 50 14.73 -2.78 2.55
CA ASN A 50 15.49 -2.63 3.78
C ASN A 50 15.55 -1.17 4.20
N GLU A 51 15.91 -0.28 3.28
CA GLU A 51 16.02 1.15 3.52
C GLU A 51 14.64 1.77 3.82
N ILE A 52 13.59 1.31 3.13
CA ILE A 52 12.20 1.73 3.38
C ILE A 52 11.78 1.34 4.79
N TYR A 53 12.01 0.08 5.18
CA TYR A 53 11.64 -0.41 6.52
C TYR A 53 12.37 0.37 7.62
N GLU A 54 13.70 0.52 7.52
CA GLU A 54 14.49 1.22 8.54
C GLU A 54 14.06 2.68 8.69
N SER A 55 13.95 3.40 7.58
CA SER A 55 13.47 4.80 7.56
C SER A 55 12.02 4.94 8.04
N PHE A 56 11.17 3.94 7.77
CA PHE A 56 9.79 3.93 8.23
C PHE A 56 9.71 3.75 9.74
N MET A 57 10.43 2.77 10.31
CA MET A 57 10.46 2.53 11.75
C MET A 57 11.12 3.69 12.51
N GLU A 58 12.09 4.40 11.92
CA GLU A 58 12.65 5.62 12.51
C GLU A 58 11.62 6.76 12.53
N ALA A 59 10.88 6.96 11.44
CA ALA A 59 9.89 8.02 11.35
C ALA A 59 8.62 7.73 12.15
N PHE A 60 8.22 6.47 12.27
CA PHE A 60 7.03 5.99 12.97
C PHE A 60 7.41 4.93 14.00
N PRO A 61 8.11 5.33 15.09
CA PRO A 61 8.64 4.37 16.08
C PRO A 61 7.54 3.61 16.83
N ASP A 62 6.36 4.21 16.96
CA ASP A 62 5.19 3.60 17.62
C ASP A 62 4.37 2.71 16.67
N PHE A 63 4.82 2.50 15.42
CA PHE A 63 4.11 1.67 14.46
C PHE A 63 4.17 0.19 14.86
N ASP A 64 3.00 -0.41 15.07
CA ASP A 64 2.83 -1.84 15.27
C ASP A 64 2.33 -2.53 13.98
N PRO A 65 3.13 -3.41 13.34
CA PRO A 65 2.71 -4.12 12.14
C PRO A 65 1.50 -5.05 12.34
N ALA A 66 1.30 -5.56 13.57
CA ALA A 66 0.14 -6.38 13.93
C ALA A 66 -1.07 -5.53 14.35
N GLY A 67 -0.84 -4.23 14.61
CA GLY A 67 -1.86 -3.28 15.00
C GLY A 67 -2.86 -2.98 13.88
N THR A 68 -3.97 -2.36 14.28
CA THR A 68 -4.96 -1.84 13.33
C THR A 68 -4.54 -0.45 12.87
N LEU A 69 -4.44 -0.23 11.56
CA LEU A 69 -4.26 1.09 10.98
C LEU A 69 -5.50 1.93 11.24
N VAL A 70 -5.32 3.07 11.91
CA VAL A 70 -6.40 4.02 12.18
C VAL A 70 -6.44 5.06 11.07
N GLU A 71 -7.47 4.97 10.22
CA GLU A 71 -7.62 5.86 9.06
C GLU A 71 -7.66 7.34 9.47
N ASP A 72 -8.37 7.66 10.56
CA ASP A 72 -8.48 9.02 11.09
C ASP A 72 -7.12 9.59 11.50
N GLU A 73 -6.22 8.78 12.07
CA GLU A 73 -4.88 9.23 12.43
C GLU A 73 -4.06 9.55 11.19
N MET A 74 -4.14 8.72 10.15
CA MET A 74 -3.48 8.97 8.87
C MET A 74 -4.03 10.21 8.17
N LYS A 75 -5.34 10.46 8.27
CA LYS A 75 -6.04 11.60 7.65
C LYS A 75 -5.98 12.88 8.48
N SER A 76 -5.55 12.80 9.74
CA SER A 76 -5.34 13.95 10.62
C SER A 76 -4.32 14.92 10.01
N LYS A 77 -4.35 16.19 10.43
CA LYS A 77 -3.41 17.20 9.94
C LYS A 77 -1.95 16.78 10.18
N ALA A 78 -1.66 16.31 11.39
CA ALA A 78 -0.32 15.83 11.77
C ALA A 78 0.07 14.56 10.99
N GLY A 79 -0.85 13.60 10.85
CA GLY A 79 -0.62 12.37 10.09
C GLY A 79 -0.31 12.65 8.62
N LYS A 80 -1.10 13.50 7.96
CA LYS A 80 -0.88 13.93 6.58
C LYS A 80 0.48 14.58 6.39
N GLU A 81 0.86 15.49 7.27
CA GLU A 81 2.15 16.19 7.19
C GLU A 81 3.33 15.23 7.41
N LYS A 82 3.21 14.32 8.38
CA LYS A 82 4.21 13.31 8.70
C LYS A 82 4.40 12.32 7.55
N TRP A 83 3.32 11.75 7.03
CA TRP A 83 3.35 10.87 5.86
C TRP A 83 3.90 11.59 4.64
N ARG A 84 3.45 12.81 4.34
CA ARG A 84 3.95 13.58 3.19
C ARG A 84 5.45 13.82 3.29
N THR A 85 5.94 14.31 4.43
CA THR A 85 7.37 14.56 4.65
C THR A 85 8.20 13.30 4.49
N TRP A 86 7.73 12.16 5.03
CA TRP A 86 8.44 10.89 4.91
C TRP A 86 8.43 10.34 3.48
N MET A 87 7.27 10.35 2.81
CA MET A 87 7.12 9.82 1.45
C MET A 87 7.94 10.58 0.41
N MET A 88 8.15 11.89 0.59
CA MET A 88 8.98 12.69 -0.32
C MET A 88 10.44 12.23 -0.38
N LYS A 89 10.93 11.45 0.60
CA LYS A 89 12.26 10.81 0.54
C LYS A 89 12.35 9.75 -0.57
N TRP A 90 11.20 9.28 -1.05
CA TRP A 90 11.04 8.16 -1.97
C TRP A 90 10.42 8.57 -3.30
N ASP A 91 10.50 9.85 -3.68
CA ASP A 91 9.95 10.39 -4.92
C ASP A 91 10.50 9.74 -6.21
N LYS A 92 11.67 9.11 -6.10
CA LYS A 92 12.31 8.31 -7.16
C LYS A 92 11.69 6.92 -7.36
N ILE A 93 10.87 6.44 -6.42
CA ILE A 93 10.13 5.19 -6.59
C ILE A 93 8.99 5.45 -7.57
N GLU A 94 8.91 4.62 -8.61
CA GLU A 94 7.85 4.72 -9.61
C GLU A 94 6.48 4.61 -8.93
N ASP A 95 5.59 5.53 -9.29
CA ASP A 95 4.23 5.61 -8.78
C ASP A 95 4.13 5.69 -7.24
N PHE A 96 5.15 6.21 -6.52
CA PHE A 96 5.15 6.24 -5.05
C PHE A 96 3.90 6.92 -4.44
N ASN A 97 3.34 7.91 -5.14
CA ASN A 97 2.15 8.67 -4.74
C ASN A 97 0.85 8.19 -5.41
N PHE A 98 0.90 7.08 -6.16
CA PHE A 98 -0.27 6.53 -6.84
C PHE A 98 -1.23 5.87 -5.84
N GLY A 99 -2.53 6.07 -6.01
CA GLY A 99 -3.57 5.54 -5.13
C GLY A 99 -3.62 4.01 -5.12
N THR A 100 -3.77 3.43 -3.93
CA THR A 100 -3.84 1.98 -3.73
C THR A 100 -4.69 1.62 -2.51
N MET A 101 -4.92 0.33 -2.31
CA MET A 101 -5.68 -0.22 -1.20
C MET A 101 -4.75 -0.91 -0.19
N ILE A 102 -4.95 -0.64 1.09
CA ILE A 102 -4.15 -1.18 2.20
C ILE A 102 -5.10 -1.84 3.20
N ARG A 103 -4.75 -3.02 3.68
CA ARG A 103 -5.53 -3.67 4.75
C ARG A 103 -5.33 -2.95 6.07
N THR A 104 -6.38 -2.70 6.82
CA THR A 104 -6.29 -2.07 8.14
C THR A 104 -5.56 -2.98 9.12
N ARG A 105 -5.70 -4.31 8.97
CA ARG A 105 -5.02 -5.31 9.81
C ARG A 105 -4.34 -6.38 8.96
N ALA A 106 -3.24 -6.92 9.47
CA ALA A 106 -2.48 -7.96 8.78
C ALA A 106 -3.22 -9.31 8.75
N ASP A 107 -4.08 -9.57 9.74
CA ASP A 107 -4.83 -10.82 9.93
C ASP A 107 -6.23 -10.81 9.28
N ALA A 108 -6.55 -9.77 8.50
CA ALA A 108 -7.83 -9.63 7.80
C ALA A 108 -7.68 -9.80 6.28
N GLU A 109 -8.77 -10.19 5.62
CA GLU A 109 -8.91 -10.11 4.16
C GLU A 109 -9.27 -8.68 3.74
N TYR A 110 -9.24 -8.39 2.44
CA TYR A 110 -9.74 -7.14 1.89
C TYR A 110 -11.28 -7.14 1.89
N ASP A 111 -11.88 -6.30 2.73
CA ASP A 111 -13.32 -6.04 2.79
C ASP A 111 -13.57 -4.53 3.01
N GLN A 112 -14.83 -4.09 3.04
CA GLN A 112 -15.24 -2.70 3.17
C GLN A 112 -14.73 -2.06 4.47
N ASP A 113 -14.71 -2.80 5.58
CA ASP A 113 -14.30 -2.34 6.91
C ASP A 113 -12.81 -2.60 7.21
N THR A 114 -12.20 -3.52 6.48
CA THR A 114 -10.79 -3.91 6.67
C THR A 114 -9.86 -3.35 5.61
N THR A 115 -10.34 -2.46 4.73
CA THR A 115 -9.57 -1.84 3.66
C THR A 115 -9.67 -0.32 3.72
N ILE A 116 -8.52 0.34 3.61
CA ILE A 116 -8.43 1.81 3.49
C ILE A 116 -7.74 2.19 2.19
N PHE A 117 -8.08 3.38 1.69
CA PHE A 117 -7.39 3.99 0.56
C PHE A 117 -6.13 4.72 1.05
N GLY A 118 -5.00 4.42 0.42
CA GLY A 118 -3.72 5.08 0.66
C GLY A 118 -2.96 5.28 -0.64
N VAL A 119 -1.67 5.57 -0.55
CA VAL A 119 -0.77 5.63 -1.70
C VAL A 119 0.26 4.50 -1.67
N ARG A 120 0.84 4.18 -2.82
CA ARG A 120 1.80 3.08 -2.99
C ARG A 120 2.95 3.09 -1.98
N MET A 121 3.46 4.27 -1.63
CA MET A 121 4.52 4.37 -0.62
C MET A 121 4.05 4.01 0.79
N GLN A 122 2.80 4.35 1.16
CA GLN A 122 2.20 3.91 2.42
C GLN A 122 2.00 2.39 2.44
N PHE A 123 1.54 1.84 1.31
CA PHE A 123 1.42 0.39 1.13
C PHE A 123 2.76 -0.31 1.32
N TYR A 124 3.84 0.16 0.69
CA TYR A 124 5.16 -0.43 0.88
C TYR A 124 5.61 -0.35 2.33
N ALA A 125 5.49 0.80 2.97
CA ALA A 125 5.87 0.97 4.38
C ALA A 125 5.21 -0.09 5.29
N VAL A 126 3.89 -0.21 5.16
CA VAL A 126 3.06 -1.10 5.98
C VAL A 126 3.30 -2.57 5.62
N GLU A 127 3.20 -2.95 4.35
CA GLU A 127 3.28 -4.36 3.95
C GLU A 127 4.71 -4.91 4.04
N ILE A 128 5.76 -4.09 3.87
CA ILE A 128 7.13 -4.53 4.14
C ILE A 128 7.28 -4.88 5.63
N ALA A 129 6.77 -4.03 6.53
CA ALA A 129 6.82 -4.29 7.96
C ALA A 129 6.05 -5.57 8.34
N ARG A 130 4.85 -5.77 7.76
CA ARG A 130 4.04 -6.99 7.97
C ARG A 130 4.68 -8.25 7.42
N ASN A 131 5.22 -8.19 6.20
CA ASN A 131 5.94 -9.29 5.56
C ASN A 131 7.15 -9.71 6.40
N ARG A 132 7.98 -8.75 6.84
CA ARG A 132 9.14 -9.01 7.70
C ARG A 132 8.76 -9.64 9.04
N ALA A 133 7.61 -9.26 9.60
CA ALA A 133 7.07 -9.85 10.81
C ALA A 133 6.37 -11.22 10.59
N GLY A 134 6.29 -11.71 9.34
CA GLY A 134 5.61 -12.96 8.99
C GLY A 134 4.08 -12.90 9.10
N LEU A 135 3.51 -11.71 9.30
CA LEU A 135 2.08 -11.53 9.58
C LEU A 135 1.18 -11.74 8.36
N ASN A 136 1.78 -11.87 7.17
CA ASN A 136 1.07 -12.14 5.92
C ASN A 136 1.16 -13.61 5.49
N ASP A 137 1.92 -14.45 6.20
CA ASP A 137 2.15 -15.85 5.81
C ASP A 137 0.89 -16.72 5.93
N TRP A 138 -0.06 -16.32 6.77
CA TRP A 138 -1.34 -17.04 6.93
C TRP A 138 -2.13 -17.08 5.61
N ILE A 139 -1.97 -16.10 4.72
CA ILE A 139 -2.66 -16.04 3.43
C ILE A 139 -2.20 -17.21 2.54
N TYR A 140 -0.89 -17.39 2.45
CA TYR A 140 -0.29 -18.55 1.80
C TYR A 140 -0.81 -19.84 2.43
N GLU A 141 -0.73 -19.96 3.76
CA GLU A 141 -1.13 -21.19 4.47
C GLU A 141 -2.61 -21.53 4.26
N LYS A 142 -3.50 -20.53 4.26
CA LYS A 142 -4.93 -20.69 3.99
C LYS A 142 -5.15 -21.15 2.56
N ALA A 143 -4.48 -20.54 1.57
CA ALA A 143 -4.61 -20.90 0.16
C ALA A 143 -4.11 -22.31 -0.14
N GLN A 144 -2.98 -22.72 0.45
CA GLN A 144 -2.45 -24.08 0.29
C GLN A 144 -3.37 -25.13 0.91
N LYS A 145 -3.95 -24.84 2.09
CA LYS A 145 -4.94 -25.73 2.73
C LYS A 145 -6.22 -25.88 1.90
N ALA A 146 -6.70 -24.81 1.29
CA ALA A 146 -7.91 -24.86 0.46
C ALA A 146 -7.70 -25.59 -0.88
N SER A 147 -6.44 -25.71 -1.32
CA SER A 147 -6.06 -26.39 -2.57
C SER A 147 -5.65 -27.86 -2.37
N SER A 148 -5.60 -28.33 -1.12
CA SER A 148 -5.25 -29.70 -0.73
C SER A 148 -6.50 -30.55 -0.53
#